data_AF-A0A7S6ML47-F1
#
_entry.id   AF-A0A7S6ML47-F1
#
_cell.length_a   1.000
_cell.length_b   1.000
_cell.length_c   1.000
_cell.angle_alpha   90.00
_cell.angle_beta   90.00
_cell.angle_gamma   90.00
#
_symmetry.space_group_name_H-M   'P 1'
#
loop_
_entity.id
_entity.type
_entity.pdbx_description
1 polymer ?
#
loop_
_entity_poly.entity_id
_entity_poly.type
_entity_poly.pdbx_seq_one_letter_code
_entity_poly.pdbx_strand_id
1 'polypeptide(L)'
;MYLDKIYALQTGVSLKVSTMALQEFIANAIRTKKFSELVSIRSTTDLYAHLSVVVCAGAEELIKRRQRWINHKIKADLIAGQPVPFNSFCSLFWRNLDEDDPDGDEWQQLIASDEFYSQLTILLHKLRIAERNLQQSSGAIPDFYLGSA
;
A
#
# COMPACT_ATOMS: atom_id res chain seq x y z
N MET A 1 2.04 -7.34 -11.96
CA MET A 1 0.89 -6.53 -11.48
C MET A 1 1.32 -5.08 -11.36
N TYR A 2 0.50 -4.11 -11.75
CA TYR A 2 0.79 -2.69 -11.51
C TYR A 2 -0.02 -2.17 -10.33
N LEU A 3 0.61 -1.39 -9.45
CA LEU A 3 -0.10 -0.65 -8.42
C LEU A 3 -1.11 0.31 -9.07
N ASP A 4 -2.24 0.51 -8.39
CA ASP A 4 -3.39 1.29 -8.83
C ASP A 4 -4.10 0.80 -10.11
N LYS A 5 -3.59 -0.27 -10.75
CA LYS A 5 -4.25 -0.94 -11.89
C LYS A 5 -5.17 -2.04 -11.40
N ILE A 6 -6.34 -2.16 -12.03
CA ILE A 6 -7.27 -3.26 -11.78
C ILE A 6 -6.69 -4.55 -12.36
N TYR A 7 -6.69 -5.58 -11.54
CA TYR A 7 -6.34 -6.95 -11.86
C TYR A 7 -7.55 -7.85 -11.61
N ALA A 8 -7.79 -8.81 -12.49
CA ALA A 8 -8.88 -9.77 -12.36
C ALA A 8 -8.31 -11.17 -12.11
N LEU A 9 -8.75 -11.79 -11.01
CA LEU A 9 -8.48 -13.19 -10.66
C LEU A 9 -9.42 -14.10 -11.47
N GLN A 10 -9.03 -15.36 -11.70
CA GLN A 10 -9.82 -16.30 -12.49
C GLN A 10 -11.19 -16.61 -11.89
N THR A 11 -11.35 -16.42 -10.58
CA THR A 11 -12.61 -16.60 -9.85
C THR A 11 -13.62 -15.47 -10.04
N GLY A 12 -13.29 -14.45 -10.86
CA GLY A 12 -14.14 -13.29 -11.13
C GLY A 12 -13.96 -12.13 -10.14
N VAL A 13 -13.04 -12.23 -9.18
CA VAL A 13 -12.70 -11.12 -8.29
C VAL A 13 -11.81 -10.13 -9.04
N SER A 14 -12.24 -8.88 -9.12
CA SER A 14 -11.41 -7.79 -9.66
C SER A 14 -10.97 -6.86 -8.54
N LEU A 15 -9.68 -6.57 -8.45
CA LEU A 15 -9.10 -5.78 -7.38
C LEU A 15 -7.96 -4.88 -7.86
N LYS A 16 -7.57 -3.91 -7.05
CA LYS A 16 -6.32 -3.16 -7.23
C LYS A 16 -5.64 -2.94 -5.87
N VAL A 17 -4.31 -2.88 -5.87
CA VAL A 17 -3.55 -2.39 -4.72
C VAL A 17 -3.43 -0.88 -4.87
N SER A 18 -4.10 -0.15 -3.99
CA SER A 18 -4.19 1.31 -3.99
C SER A 18 -3.06 1.96 -3.19
N THR A 19 -2.42 2.96 -3.78
CA THR A 19 -1.38 3.79 -3.14
C THR A 19 -1.94 5.07 -2.52
N MET A 20 -3.26 5.27 -2.54
CA MET A 20 -3.90 6.53 -2.11
C MET A 20 -3.55 6.92 -0.68
N ALA A 21 -3.58 5.98 0.27
CA ALA A 21 -3.22 6.25 1.67
C ALA A 21 -1.75 6.67 1.82
N LEU A 22 -0.83 6.08 1.04
CA LEU A 22 0.57 6.49 1.00
C LEU A 22 0.73 7.91 0.42
N GLN A 23 -0.01 8.23 -0.64
CA GLN A 23 0.02 9.57 -1.24
C GLN A 23 -0.50 10.65 -0.28
N GLU A 24 -1.61 10.37 0.42
CA GLU A 24 -2.17 11.24 1.46
C GLU A 24 -1.20 11.42 2.64
N PHE A 25 -0.54 10.34 3.06
CA PHE A 25 0.47 10.37 4.11
C PHE A 25 1.64 11.27 3.74
N ILE A 26 2.18 11.12 2.52
CA ILE A 26 3.26 11.98 2.00
C ILE A 26 2.81 13.44 1.93
N ALA A 27 1.62 13.71 1.39
CA ALA A 27 1.06 15.06 1.28
C ALA A 27 0.88 15.72 2.66
N ASN A 28 0.40 14.96 3.65
CA ASN A 28 0.25 15.44 5.02
C ASN A 28 1.60 15.72 5.69
N ALA A 29 2.58 14.85 5.51
CA ALA A 29 3.93 15.05 6.05
C ALA A 29 4.59 16.31 5.47
N ILE A 30 4.44 16.54 4.16
CA ILE A 30 4.88 17.78 3.49
C ILE A 30 4.18 19.00 4.09
N ARG A 31 2.84 18.98 4.18
CA ARG A 31 2.03 20.10 4.68
C ARG A 31 2.34 20.45 6.13
N THR A 32 2.49 19.46 6.99
CA THR A 32 2.68 19.65 8.44
C THR A 32 4.14 19.80 8.85
N LYS A 33 5.08 19.64 7.92
CA LYS A 33 6.52 19.59 8.19
C LYS A 33 6.92 18.56 9.25
N LYS A 34 6.12 17.50 9.43
CA LYS A 34 6.37 16.41 10.40
C LYS A 34 7.06 15.24 9.69
N PHE A 35 8.36 15.39 9.50
CA PHE A 35 9.16 14.51 8.63
C PHE A 35 9.62 13.21 9.29
N SER A 36 9.58 13.12 10.62
CA SER A 36 9.98 11.91 11.36
C SER A 36 9.12 10.70 11.00
N GLU A 37 7.88 10.92 10.55
CA GLU A 37 6.97 9.83 10.14
C GLU A 37 7.34 9.24 8.77
N LEU A 38 7.99 10.00 7.87
CA LEU A 38 8.48 9.44 6.60
C LEU A 38 9.75 8.59 6.80
N VAL A 39 10.54 8.89 7.82
CA VAL A 39 11.79 8.19 8.16
C VAL A 39 11.56 6.74 8.60
N SER A 40 10.35 6.41 9.07
CA SER A 40 10.01 5.05 9.47
C SER A 40 9.83 4.10 8.29
N ILE A 41 9.58 4.61 7.08
CA ILE A 41 9.47 3.79 5.87
C ILE A 41 10.89 3.57 5.32
N ARG A 42 11.51 2.43 5.62
CA ARG A 42 12.92 2.12 5.30
C ARG A 42 13.10 1.16 4.13
N SER A 43 12.12 0.31 3.90
CA SER A 43 12.14 -0.78 2.94
C SER A 43 10.83 -0.85 2.15
N THR A 44 10.80 -1.69 1.11
CA THR A 44 9.56 -1.96 0.35
C THR A 44 8.49 -2.61 1.23
N THR A 45 8.87 -3.44 2.21
CA THR A 45 7.94 -4.07 3.15
C THR A 45 7.25 -3.05 4.05
N ASP A 46 7.94 -1.98 4.44
CA ASP A 46 7.33 -0.92 5.25
C ASP A 46 6.20 -0.20 4.50
N LEU A 47 6.24 -0.19 3.17
CA LEU A 47 5.15 0.37 2.35
C LEU A 47 3.84 -0.37 2.54
N TYR A 48 3.85 -1.66 2.89
CA TYR A 48 2.64 -2.46 3.04
C TYR A 48 1.67 -1.90 4.10
N ALA A 49 2.20 -1.24 5.13
CA ALA A 49 1.38 -0.55 6.13
C ALA A 49 0.59 0.65 5.57
N HIS A 50 0.98 1.16 4.41
CA HIS A 50 0.40 2.32 3.73
C HIS A 50 -0.31 1.97 2.42
N LEU A 51 -0.42 0.68 2.10
CA LEU A 51 -1.17 0.18 0.96
C LEU A 51 -2.53 -0.34 1.39
N SER A 52 -3.47 -0.32 0.46
CA SER A 52 -4.79 -0.94 0.62
C SER A 52 -5.17 -1.73 -0.61
N VAL A 53 -6.12 -2.64 -0.49
CA VAL A 53 -6.72 -3.37 -1.61
C VAL A 53 -8.15 -2.90 -1.76
N VAL A 54 -8.50 -2.51 -2.98
CA VAL A 54 -9.87 -2.17 -3.35
C VAL A 54 -10.40 -3.28 -4.22
N VAL A 55 -11.43 -3.98 -3.75
CA VAL A 55 -12.14 -4.99 -4.56
C VAL A 55 -13.21 -4.28 -5.38
N CYS A 56 -13.00 -4.21 -6.68
CA CYS A 56 -13.87 -3.52 -7.64
C CYS A 56 -15.06 -4.40 -8.07
N ALA A 57 -14.90 -5.72 -8.08
CA ALA A 57 -15.96 -6.68 -8.41
C ALA A 57 -15.70 -8.03 -7.73
N GLY A 58 -16.76 -8.84 -7.55
CA GLY A 58 -16.66 -10.19 -7.00
C GLY A 58 -16.51 -10.25 -5.47
N ALA A 59 -16.77 -9.16 -4.74
CA ALA A 59 -16.64 -9.11 -3.28
C ALA A 59 -17.52 -10.14 -2.56
N GLU A 60 -18.77 -10.34 -2.99
CA GLU A 60 -19.68 -11.32 -2.38
C GLU A 60 -19.14 -12.75 -2.48
N GLU A 61 -18.65 -13.15 -3.65
CA GLU A 61 -18.10 -14.48 -3.87
C GLU A 61 -16.77 -14.68 -3.11
N LEU A 62 -15.93 -13.62 -3.05
CA LEU A 62 -14.76 -13.62 -2.18
C LEU A 62 -15.15 -13.82 -0.71
N ILE A 63 -16.16 -13.11 -0.21
CA ILE A 63 -16.65 -13.24 1.17
C ILE A 63 -17.17 -14.66 1.43
N LYS A 64 -17.93 -15.24 0.50
CA LYS A 64 -18.45 -16.62 0.63
C LYS A 64 -17.30 -17.62 0.73
N ARG A 65 -16.31 -17.56 -0.17
CA ARG A 65 -15.14 -18.44 -0.14
C ARG A 65 -14.30 -18.22 1.12
N ARG A 66 -14.17 -16.98 1.59
CA ARG A 66 -13.34 -16.60 2.74
C ARG A 66 -14.07 -16.52 4.07
N GLN A 67 -15.30 -17.04 4.17
CA GLN A 67 -16.15 -16.84 5.33
C GLN A 67 -15.50 -17.27 6.66
N ARG A 68 -14.63 -18.29 6.62
CA ARG A 68 -13.91 -18.80 7.80
C ARG A 68 -12.80 -17.87 8.30
N TRP A 69 -12.21 -17.06 7.42
CA TRP A 69 -11.02 -16.24 7.71
C TRP A 69 -11.30 -14.75 7.73
N ILE A 70 -12.43 -14.33 7.13
CA ILE A 70 -12.80 -12.94 7.08
C ILE A 70 -13.34 -12.47 8.44
N ASN A 71 -12.66 -11.49 9.04
CA ASN A 71 -13.17 -10.84 10.24
C ASN A 71 -14.30 -9.86 9.91
N HIS A 72 -15.05 -9.45 10.93
CA HIS A 72 -16.22 -8.57 10.76
C HIS A 72 -15.86 -7.23 10.09
N LYS A 73 -14.70 -6.65 10.39
CA LYS A 73 -14.25 -5.39 9.82
C LYS A 73 -13.98 -5.53 8.32
N ILE A 74 -13.16 -6.49 7.91
CA ILE A 74 -12.85 -6.73 6.49
C ILE A 74 -14.14 -7.05 5.72
N LYS A 75 -15.05 -7.84 6.30
CA LYS A 75 -16.34 -8.14 5.68
C LYS A 75 -17.16 -6.88 5.44
N ALA A 76 -17.27 -6.01 6.43
CA ALA A 76 -17.99 -4.75 6.31
C ALA A 76 -17.34 -3.83 5.25
N ASP A 77 -16.01 -3.72 5.26
CA ASP A 77 -15.26 -2.92 4.30
C ASP A 77 -15.47 -3.44 2.86
N LEU A 78 -15.41 -4.76 2.64
CA LEU A 78 -15.66 -5.37 1.32
C LEU A 78 -17.10 -5.15 0.83
N ILE A 79 -18.11 -5.29 1.70
CA ILE A 79 -19.51 -5.04 1.34
C ILE A 79 -19.74 -3.58 0.96
N ALA A 80 -19.09 -2.66 1.68
CA ALA A 80 -19.19 -1.22 1.45
C ALA A 80 -18.29 -0.71 0.30
N GLY A 81 -17.56 -1.59 -0.38
CA GLY A 81 -16.58 -1.23 -1.41
C GLY A 81 -15.44 -0.34 -0.90
N GLN A 82 -15.18 -0.38 0.41
CA GLN A 82 -14.12 0.41 1.04
C GLN A 82 -12.76 -0.26 0.87
N PRO A 83 -11.66 0.52 0.83
CA PRO A 83 -10.32 -0.04 0.80
C PRO A 83 -10.01 -0.86 2.06
N VAL A 84 -9.55 -2.09 1.88
CA VAL A 84 -9.09 -2.97 2.97
C VAL A 84 -7.57 -2.79 3.13
N PRO A 85 -7.02 -2.64 4.34
CA PRO A 85 -5.56 -2.56 4.52
C PRO A 85 -4.84 -3.76 3.89
N PHE A 86 -3.72 -3.53 3.20
CA PHE A 86 -3.04 -4.57 2.41
C PHE A 86 -2.68 -5.81 3.24
N ASN A 87 -2.06 -5.62 4.40
CA ASN A 87 -1.71 -6.74 5.30
C ASN A 87 -2.94 -7.51 5.79
N SER A 88 -4.06 -6.81 6.05
CA SER A 88 -5.32 -7.46 6.43
C SER A 88 -5.91 -8.25 5.26
N PHE A 89 -5.82 -7.74 4.04
CA PHE A 89 -6.27 -8.46 2.85
C PHE A 89 -5.42 -9.72 2.58
N CYS A 90 -4.09 -9.62 2.68
CA CYS A 90 -3.19 -10.78 2.56
C CYS A 90 -3.51 -11.89 3.56
N SER A 91 -4.01 -11.54 4.75
CA SER A 91 -4.38 -12.53 5.77
C SER A 91 -5.58 -13.42 5.40
N LEU A 92 -6.32 -13.08 4.34
CA LEU A 92 -7.43 -13.89 3.83
C LEU A 92 -6.97 -15.19 3.14
N PHE A 93 -5.74 -15.21 2.62
CA PHE A 93 -5.24 -16.27 1.72
C PHE A 93 -4.15 -17.15 2.36
N TRP A 94 -3.97 -17.03 3.67
CA TRP A 94 -2.99 -17.81 4.40
C TRP A 94 -3.74 -18.73 5.35
N ARG A 95 -3.64 -20.07 5.18
CA ARG A 95 -3.24 -21.00 6.28
C ARG A 95 -3.42 -22.52 6.13
N ASN A 96 -3.88 -23.09 5.02
CA ASN A 96 -3.85 -24.56 4.88
C ASN A 96 -3.20 -24.94 3.55
N LEU A 97 -2.08 -25.68 3.62
CA LEU A 97 -1.40 -26.25 2.44
C LEU A 97 -2.27 -27.27 1.68
N ASP A 98 -3.36 -27.74 2.29
CA ASP A 98 -4.20 -28.81 1.80
C ASP A 98 -5.56 -28.34 1.22
N GLU A 99 -5.86 -27.03 1.25
CA GLU A 99 -7.08 -26.48 0.63
C GLU A 99 -6.75 -25.83 -0.72
N ASP A 100 -7.46 -26.24 -1.77
CA ASP A 100 -7.40 -25.62 -3.09
C ASP A 100 -7.86 -24.16 -2.99
N ASP A 101 -6.93 -23.23 -3.19
CA ASP A 101 -7.11 -21.80 -3.01
C ASP A 101 -6.66 -21.02 -4.27
N PRO A 102 -7.44 -21.04 -5.36
CA PRO A 102 -7.05 -20.39 -6.61
C PRO A 102 -6.90 -18.86 -6.46
N ASP A 103 -7.74 -18.21 -5.64
CA ASP A 103 -7.56 -16.78 -5.37
C ASP A 103 -6.26 -16.49 -4.62
N GLY A 104 -5.93 -17.34 -3.65
CA GLY A 104 -4.75 -17.21 -2.81
C GLY A 104 -3.50 -17.45 -3.61
N ASP A 105 -3.47 -18.48 -4.43
CA ASP A 105 -2.34 -18.78 -5.32
C ASP A 105 -2.09 -17.64 -6.31
N GLU A 106 -3.15 -17.16 -6.99
CA GLU A 106 -3.01 -16.01 -7.89
C GLU A 106 -2.59 -14.76 -7.14
N TRP A 107 -3.19 -14.47 -5.97
CA TRP A 107 -2.81 -13.32 -5.15
C TRP A 107 -1.34 -13.39 -4.73
N GLN A 108 -0.86 -14.54 -4.28
CA GLN A 108 0.53 -14.76 -3.91
C GLN A 108 1.47 -14.60 -5.11
N GLN A 109 1.13 -15.17 -6.27
CA GLN A 109 1.89 -14.99 -7.50
C GLN A 109 1.99 -13.51 -7.90
N LEU A 110 0.92 -12.75 -7.73
CA LEU A 110 0.90 -11.33 -8.06
C LEU A 110 1.83 -10.51 -7.15
N ILE A 111 1.74 -10.70 -5.84
CA ILE A 111 2.55 -9.93 -4.88
C ILE A 111 4.01 -10.41 -4.82
N ALA A 112 4.28 -11.65 -5.25
CA ALA A 112 5.63 -12.18 -5.40
C ALA A 112 6.27 -11.84 -6.76
N SER A 113 5.53 -11.23 -7.69
CA SER A 113 6.04 -10.92 -9.02
C SER A 113 7.12 -9.82 -9.01
N ASP A 114 8.12 -9.96 -9.88
CA ASP A 114 9.17 -8.95 -10.10
C ASP A 114 8.59 -7.57 -10.45
N GLU A 115 7.47 -7.56 -11.20
CA GLU A 115 6.78 -6.33 -11.53
C GLU A 115 6.23 -5.64 -10.29
N PHE A 116 5.59 -6.37 -9.37
CA PHE A 116 5.08 -5.79 -8.13
C PHE A 116 6.23 -5.23 -7.28
N TYR A 117 7.32 -5.99 -7.14
CA TYR A 117 8.52 -5.55 -6.45
C TYR A 117 9.15 -4.29 -7.07
N SER A 118 9.22 -4.22 -8.40
CA SER A 118 9.71 -3.05 -9.14
C SER A 118 8.86 -1.80 -8.85
N GLN A 119 7.53 -1.93 -8.83
CA GLN A 119 6.63 -0.82 -8.50
C GLN A 119 6.83 -0.31 -7.06
N LEU A 120 7.01 -1.21 -6.09
CA LEU A 120 7.33 -0.83 -4.70
C LEU A 120 8.67 -0.10 -4.62
N THR A 121 9.66 -0.56 -5.36
CA THR A 121 11.00 0.05 -5.41
C THR A 121 10.92 1.47 -5.98
N ILE A 122 10.15 1.67 -7.06
CA ILE A 122 9.91 3.01 -7.63
C ILE A 122 9.23 3.94 -6.63
N LEU A 123 8.21 3.45 -5.90
CA LEU A 123 7.53 4.21 -4.85
C LEU A 123 8.47 4.60 -3.71
N LEU A 124 9.26 3.65 -3.22
CA LEU A 124 10.23 3.91 -2.17
C LEU A 124 11.25 4.97 -2.62
N HIS A 125 11.71 4.90 -3.87
CA HIS A 125 12.63 5.89 -4.42
C HIS A 125 11.99 7.30 -4.50
N LYS A 126 10.72 7.39 -4.93
CA LYS A 126 9.97 8.66 -4.92
C LYS A 126 9.85 9.23 -3.51
N LEU A 127 9.58 8.39 -2.52
CA LEU A 127 9.53 8.80 -1.11
C LEU A 127 10.88 9.35 -0.63
N ARG A 128 11.98 8.70 -1.01
CA ARG A 128 13.34 9.19 -0.69
C ARG A 128 13.67 10.53 -1.34
N ILE A 129 13.25 10.74 -2.58
CA ILE A 129 13.43 12.05 -3.23
C ILE A 129 12.63 13.13 -2.49
N ALA A 130 11.38 12.85 -2.16
CA ALA A 130 10.54 13.78 -1.40
C ALA A 130 11.18 14.11 -0.04
N GLU A 131 11.66 13.11 0.70
CA GLU A 131 12.37 13.28 1.97
C GLU A 131 13.59 14.21 1.83
N ARG A 132 14.47 13.97 0.86
CA ARG A 132 15.67 14.80 0.63
C ARG A 132 15.33 16.24 0.26
N ASN A 133 14.39 16.44 -0.65
CA ASN A 133 13.98 17.77 -1.09
C ASN A 133 13.42 18.59 0.10
N LEU A 134 12.68 17.93 0.99
CA LEU A 134 12.11 18.57 2.18
C LEU A 134 13.19 18.91 3.21
N GLN A 135 14.16 18.03 3.45
CA GLN A 135 15.31 18.33 4.31
C GLN A 135 16.09 19.55 3.81
N GLN A 136 16.37 19.61 2.50
CA GLN A 136 17.05 20.76 1.88
C GLN A 136 16.24 22.06 2.05
N SER A 137 14.91 22.01 1.92
CA SER A 137 14.04 23.19 2.14
C SER A 137 14.04 23.68 3.59
N SER A 138 14.26 22.79 4.56
CA SER A 138 14.34 23.14 5.99
C SER A 138 15.71 23.68 6.41
N GLY A 139 16.77 23.32 5.68
CA GLY A 139 18.14 23.77 5.92
C GLY A 139 18.49 25.11 5.26
N ALA A 140 17.60 25.68 4.45
CA ALA A 140 17.77 27.00 3.84
C ALA A 140 17.41 28.12 4.82
N ILE A 141 18.22 28.30 5.87
CA ILE A 141 18.40 29.62 6.48
C ILE A 141 19.57 30.25 5.71
N PRO A 142 19.37 31.35 4.95
CA PRO A 142 20.50 32.11 4.45
C PRO A 142 21.16 32.78 5.66
N ASP A 143 22.27 32.22 6.12
CA ASP A 143 23.24 32.96 6.93
C ASP A 143 23.83 34.07 6.05
N PHE A 144 23.17 35.23 6.07
CA PHE A 144 23.75 36.50 5.66
C PHE A 144 23.51 37.55 6.74
N TYR A 145 24.02 37.27 7.94
CA TYR A 145 24.58 38.33 8.79
C TYR A 145 26.10 38.17 8.79
N LEU A 146 26.71 38.35 7.62
CA LEU A 146 28.11 38.77 7.56
C LEU A 146 28.15 40.20 8.09
N GLY A 147 28.59 40.31 9.35
CA GLY A 147 28.94 41.58 9.96
C GLY A 147 29.77 42.42 8.99
N SER A 148 29.36 43.65 8.80
CA SER A 148 30.12 44.64 8.07
C SER A 148 30.24 45.87 8.95
N ALA A 149 31.48 46.04 9.43
CA ALA A 149 32.16 47.24 9.94
C ALA A 149 31.51 48.04 11.07
#